data_AF-A0A9P7SVD2-F1
#
_entry.id   AF-A0A9P7SVD2-F1
#
_cell.length_a   1.000
_cell.length_b   1.000
_cell.length_c   1.000
_cell.angle_alpha   90.00
_cell.angle_beta   90.00
_cell.angle_gamma   90.00
#
_symmetry.space_group_name_H-M   'P 1'
#
loop_
_entity.id
_entity.type
_entity.pdbx_description
1 polymer ?
#
loop_
_entity_poly.entity_id
_entity_poly.type
_entity_poly.pdbx_seq_one_letter_code
_entity_poly.pdbx_strand_id
1 'polypeptide(L)'
;MSNIDKGLLHRAFSVFLFNENNELLLQQRASEKITFPDMWTNTCCSHPLAVSGETGSNLADAVEGVKRAAQRKLEHELGIKKEQVPIEKFHFLTRIHYKAPSDGKWGEHE
;
A
#
# COMPACT_ATOMS: atom_id res chain seq x y z
N MET A 1 -10.77 9.44 -17.56
CA MET A 1 -9.30 9.52 -17.66
C MET A 1 -8.81 8.41 -18.56
N SER A 2 -8.17 8.72 -19.70
CA SER A 2 -7.80 7.71 -20.69
C SER A 2 -6.89 6.57 -20.17
N ASN A 3 -6.15 6.79 -19.08
CA ASN A 3 -5.15 5.84 -18.59
C ASN A 3 -5.75 4.76 -17.67
N ILE A 4 -6.65 5.11 -16.74
CA ILE A 4 -7.25 4.14 -15.82
C ILE A 4 -8.58 3.54 -16.33
N ASP A 5 -9.14 4.09 -17.42
CA ASP A 5 -10.42 3.60 -17.98
C ASP A 5 -10.25 2.47 -19.02
N LYS A 6 -9.01 2.03 -19.28
CA LYS A 6 -8.70 0.91 -20.21
C LYS A 6 -8.76 -0.47 -19.55
N GLY A 7 -9.16 -0.58 -18.29
CA GLY A 7 -9.30 -1.85 -17.57
C GLY A 7 -8.02 -2.43 -16.97
N LEU A 8 -6.88 -1.73 -17.10
CA LEU A 8 -5.64 -2.10 -16.41
C LEU A 8 -5.85 -2.05 -14.89
N LEU A 9 -5.65 -3.20 -14.24
CA LEU A 9 -5.82 -3.40 -12.79
C LEU A 9 -4.50 -3.96 -12.25
N HIS A 10 -4.12 -3.53 -11.05
CA HIS A 10 -2.92 -4.00 -10.38
C HIS A 10 -3.18 -4.28 -8.90
N ARG A 11 -2.26 -4.97 -8.24
CA ARG A 11 -2.39 -5.31 -6.82
C ARG A 11 -1.76 -4.20 -5.98
N ALA A 12 -2.38 -3.89 -4.86
CA ALA A 12 -1.87 -2.93 -3.88
C ALA A 12 -2.05 -3.45 -2.44
N PHE A 13 -1.55 -2.66 -1.48
CA PHE A 13 -1.83 -2.83 -0.06
C PHE A 13 -2.01 -1.48 0.62
N SER A 14 -2.72 -1.50 1.76
CA SER A 14 -2.93 -0.34 2.62
C SER A 14 -2.72 -0.76 4.07
N VAL A 15 -1.73 -0.16 4.74
CA VAL A 15 -1.36 -0.46 6.14
C VAL A 15 -2.08 0.50 7.09
N PHE A 16 -2.70 -0.06 8.12
CA PHE A 16 -3.25 0.70 9.25
C PHE A 16 -2.48 0.29 10.51
N LEU A 17 -1.50 1.12 10.89
CA LEU A 17 -0.67 0.88 12.07
C LEU A 17 -1.23 1.66 13.26
N PHE A 18 -1.50 0.93 14.35
CA PHE A 18 -1.98 1.50 15.59
C PHE A 18 -0.89 1.43 16.66
N ASN A 19 -0.79 2.47 17.49
CA ASN A 19 0.03 2.42 18.70
C ASN A 19 -0.72 1.72 19.85
N GLU A 20 -0.07 1.59 21.01
CA GLU A 20 -0.64 0.92 22.20
C GLU A 20 -1.87 1.65 22.77
N ASN A 21 -2.10 2.92 22.41
CA ASN A 21 -3.28 3.69 22.78
C ASN A 21 -4.43 3.55 21.77
N ASN A 22 -4.32 2.66 20.78
CA ASN A 22 -5.26 2.51 19.66
C ASN A 22 -5.38 3.74 18.76
N GLU A 23 -4.34 4.57 18.69
CA GLU A 23 -4.29 5.72 17.78
C GLU A 23 -3.71 5.30 16.43
N LEU A 24 -4.37 5.68 15.33
CA LEU A 24 -3.93 5.38 13.98
C LEU A 24 -2.83 6.35 13.52
N LEU A 25 -1.72 5.82 13.03
CA LEU A 25 -0.70 6.62 12.36
C LEU A 25 -1.19 7.01 10.95
N LEU A 26 -1.42 8.31 10.74
CA LEU A 26 -1.72 8.89 9.43
C LEU A 26 -0.45 9.44 8.77
N GLN A 27 -0.40 9.40 7.43
CA GLN A 27 0.63 10.11 6.66
C GLN A 27 0.01 11.27 5.89
N GLN A 28 0.70 12.41 5.83
CA GLN A 28 0.49 13.38 4.77
C GLN A 28 1.43 13.05 3.62
N ARG A 29 0.89 12.92 2.41
CA ARG A 29 1.70 12.62 1.22
C ARG A 29 2.54 13.83 0.85
N ALA A 30 3.80 13.62 0.44
CA ALA A 30 4.66 14.68 -0.04
C ALA A 30 4.10 15.32 -1.33
N SER A 31 4.38 16.61 -1.52
CA SER A 31 3.94 17.38 -2.69
C SER A 31 4.49 16.85 -4.03
N GLU A 32 5.60 16.11 -3.98
CA GLU A 32 6.25 15.50 -5.17
C GLU A 32 5.62 14.18 -5.62
N LYS A 33 4.63 13.65 -4.88
CA LYS A 33 3.93 12.43 -5.29
C LYS A 33 3.08 12.70 -6.54
N ILE A 34 3.25 11.84 -7.56
CA ILE A 34 2.51 11.94 -8.83
C ILE A 34 1.00 11.81 -8.61
N THR A 35 0.58 10.83 -7.81
CA THR A 35 -0.83 10.66 -7.42
C THR A 35 -1.08 11.27 -6.05
N PHE A 36 -2.17 12.02 -5.91
CA PHE A 36 -2.67 12.56 -4.64
C PHE A 36 -1.61 13.29 -3.78
N PRO A 37 -0.89 14.29 -4.31
CA PRO A 37 0.04 15.08 -3.50
C PRO A 37 -0.70 15.80 -2.36
N ASP A 38 -0.01 16.01 -1.24
CA ASP A 38 -0.47 16.77 -0.05
C ASP A 38 -1.70 16.24 0.68
N MET A 39 -2.30 15.13 0.21
CA MET A 39 -3.44 14.49 0.86
C MET A 39 -3.03 13.71 2.11
N TRP A 40 -3.90 13.74 3.12
CA TRP A 40 -3.83 12.87 4.27
C TRP A 40 -4.41 11.49 3.95
N THR A 41 -3.72 10.44 4.35
CA THR A 41 -4.14 9.05 4.16
C THR A 41 -3.68 8.18 5.33
N ASN A 42 -3.99 6.89 5.31
CA ASN A 42 -3.56 5.92 6.33
C ASN A 42 -2.03 5.75 6.32
N THR A 43 -1.51 4.86 7.18
CA THR A 43 -0.08 4.77 7.48
C THR A 43 0.83 4.61 6.26
N CYS A 44 0.51 3.69 5.35
CA CYS A 44 1.33 3.41 4.16
C CYS A 44 0.50 2.71 3.09
N CYS A 45 0.49 3.25 1.87
CA CYS A 45 -0.13 2.63 0.69
C CYS A 45 0.91 2.49 -0.43
N SER A 46 1.00 1.30 -1.00
CA SER A 46 1.92 1.02 -2.12
C SER A 46 1.58 -0.34 -2.74
N HIS A 47 2.44 -0.79 -3.65
CA HIS A 47 2.28 -2.02 -4.42
C HIS A 47 3.34 -3.07 -4.03
N PRO A 48 3.00 -4.37 -4.03
CA PRO A 48 3.99 -5.42 -4.14
C PRO A 48 4.68 -5.36 -5.50
N LEU A 49 5.98 -5.64 -5.52
CA LEU A 49 6.77 -5.70 -6.76
C LEU A 49 6.55 -7.03 -7.47
N ALA A 50 6.73 -7.02 -8.79
CA ALA A 50 6.71 -8.23 -9.63
C ALA A 50 8.04 -9.02 -9.52
N VAL A 51 8.45 -9.34 -8.29
CA VAL A 51 9.69 -10.08 -7.97
C VAL A 51 9.39 -11.28 -7.08
N SER A 52 10.28 -12.28 -7.12
CA SER A 52 10.20 -13.43 -6.23
C SER A 52 10.14 -12.97 -4.77
N GLY A 53 9.11 -13.42 -4.03
CA GLY A 53 8.90 -13.10 -2.62
C GLY A 53 7.80 -12.07 -2.35
N GLU A 54 7.50 -11.18 -3.30
CA GLU A 54 6.37 -10.23 -3.21
C GLU A 54 5.19 -10.59 -4.14
N THR A 55 5.41 -11.49 -5.08
CA THR A 55 4.36 -12.09 -5.90
C THR A 55 3.72 -13.33 -5.25
N GLY A 56 2.60 -13.79 -5.80
CA GLY A 56 1.94 -15.04 -5.40
C GLY A 56 0.75 -15.35 -6.33
N SER A 57 0.57 -16.62 -6.67
CA SER A 57 -0.48 -17.10 -7.59
C SER A 57 -1.78 -17.49 -6.88
N ASN A 58 -1.71 -17.84 -5.59
CA ASN A 58 -2.85 -18.06 -4.72
C ASN A 58 -2.94 -16.96 -3.64
N LEU A 59 -4.03 -16.96 -2.88
CA LEU A 59 -4.27 -15.94 -1.87
C LEU A 59 -3.23 -15.95 -0.75
N ALA A 60 -2.84 -17.14 -0.25
CA ALA A 60 -1.89 -17.25 0.86
C ALA A 60 -0.52 -16.67 0.48
N ASP A 61 0.00 -17.05 -0.69
CA ASP A 61 1.27 -16.54 -1.20
C ASP A 61 1.19 -15.04 -1.51
N ALA A 62 0.06 -14.58 -2.07
CA ALA A 62 -0.14 -13.17 -2.35
C ALA A 62 -0.15 -12.33 -1.06
N VAL A 63 -0.80 -12.82 0.00
CA VAL A 63 -0.85 -12.16 1.33
C VAL A 63 0.56 -12.08 1.93
N GLU A 64 1.32 -13.17 1.92
CA GLU A 64 2.70 -13.16 2.41
C GLU A 64 3.58 -12.21 1.57
N GLY A 65 3.33 -12.14 0.26
CA GLY A 65 4.00 -11.20 -0.64
C GLY A 65 3.70 -9.74 -0.30
N VAL A 66 2.44 -9.36 -0.09
CA VAL A 66 2.10 -7.98 0.29
C VAL A 66 2.59 -7.61 1.69
N LYS A 67 2.68 -8.54 2.65
CA LYS A 67 3.28 -8.25 3.96
C LYS A 67 4.75 -7.87 3.83
N ARG A 68 5.52 -8.57 2.98
CA ARG A 68 6.92 -8.22 2.69
C ARG A 68 7.03 -6.86 2.01
N ALA A 69 6.15 -6.59 1.05
CA ALA A 69 6.07 -5.29 0.39
C ALA A 69 5.74 -4.16 1.37
N ALA A 70 4.80 -4.39 2.29
CA ALA A 70 4.42 -3.45 3.33
C ALA A 70 5.57 -3.15 4.29
N GLN A 71 6.27 -4.18 4.79
CA GLN A 71 7.44 -4.02 5.64
C GLN A 71 8.53 -3.19 4.94
N ARG A 72 8.87 -3.52 3.68
CA ARG A 72 9.83 -2.74 2.88
C ARG A 72 9.41 -1.27 2.73
N LYS A 73 8.14 -1.01 2.47
CA LYS A 73 7.64 0.34 2.21
C LYS A 73 7.49 1.18 3.47
N LEU A 74 7.16 0.57 4.62
CA LEU A 74 7.21 1.24 5.91
C LEU A 74 8.62 1.74 6.24
N GLU A 75 9.66 0.96 5.91
CA GLU A 75 11.04 1.42 6.06
C GLU A 75 11.37 2.54 5.06
N HIS A 76 11.02 2.38 3.78
CA HIS A 76 11.33 3.37 2.74
C HIS A 76 10.62 4.72 2.93
N GLU A 77 9.37 4.72 3.42
CA GLU A 77 8.57 5.95 3.54
C GLU A 77 8.63 6.58 4.93
N LEU A 78 8.70 5.76 5.99
CA LEU A 78 8.58 6.23 7.37
C LEU A 78 9.81 5.90 8.24
N GLY A 79 10.81 5.19 7.69
CA GLY A 79 12.01 4.77 8.44
C GLY A 79 11.73 3.70 9.50
N ILE A 80 10.55 3.06 9.48
CA ILE A 80 10.18 2.01 10.43
C ILE A 80 10.88 0.73 10.02
N LYS A 81 11.84 0.27 10.83
CA LYS A 81 12.69 -0.87 10.49
C LYS A 81 11.93 -2.19 10.64
N LYS A 82 12.34 -3.20 9.87
CA LYS A 82 11.72 -4.54 9.88
C LYS A 82 11.64 -5.18 11.26
N GLU A 83 12.58 -4.90 12.16
CA GLU A 83 12.60 -5.44 13.53
C GLU A 83 11.44 -4.89 14.39
N GLN A 84 10.92 -3.70 14.05
CA GLN A 84 9.80 -3.07 14.74
C GLN A 84 8.44 -3.59 14.24
N VAL A 85 8.40 -4.07 13.00
CA VAL A 85 7.19 -4.55 12.32
C VAL A 85 7.44 -5.94 11.73
N PRO A 86 7.60 -6.98 12.55
CA PRO A 86 7.88 -8.31 12.04
C PRO A 86 6.64 -8.89 11.32
N ILE A 87 6.86 -9.73 10.30
CA ILE A 87 5.84 -10.12 9.30
C ILE A 87 4.63 -10.82 9.94
N GLU A 88 4.83 -11.58 11.00
CA GLU A 88 3.81 -12.29 11.74
C GLU A 88 2.81 -11.36 12.46
N LYS A 89 3.19 -10.11 12.72
CA LYS A 89 2.29 -9.10 13.32
C LYS A 89 1.41 -8.38 12.29
N PHE A 90 1.62 -8.61 10.99
CA PHE A 90 0.71 -8.09 9.98
C PHE A 90 -0.56 -8.94 9.92
N HIS A 91 -1.69 -8.33 10.22
CA HIS A 91 -3.00 -8.95 10.11
C HIS A 91 -3.66 -8.57 8.77
N PHE A 92 -3.77 -9.56 7.88
CA PHE A 92 -4.56 -9.40 6.67
C PHE A 92 -6.05 -9.48 7.01
N LEU A 93 -6.81 -8.43 6.66
CA LEU A 93 -8.25 -8.38 6.90
C LEU A 93 -9.05 -8.85 5.68
N THR A 94 -8.95 -8.12 4.58
CA THR A 94 -9.77 -8.36 3.37
C THR A 94 -9.13 -7.69 2.14
N ARG A 95 -9.81 -7.75 0.99
CA ARG A 95 -9.47 -7.04 -0.24
C ARG A 95 -10.61 -6.10 -0.61
N ILE A 96 -10.26 -4.91 -1.10
CA ILE A 96 -11.18 -3.91 -1.61
C ILE A 96 -10.71 -3.59 -3.02
N HIS A 97 -11.63 -3.63 -3.98
CA HIS A 97 -11.37 -3.17 -5.35
C HIS A 97 -11.94 -1.77 -5.50
N TYR A 98 -11.12 -0.81 -5.91
CA TYR A 98 -11.57 0.55 -6.17
C TYR A 98 -10.89 1.18 -7.39
N LYS A 99 -11.46 2.30 -7.84
CA LYS A 99 -10.89 3.15 -8.90
C LYS A 99 -11.06 4.60 -8.52
N ALA A 100 -9.99 5.38 -8.54
CA ALA A 100 -10.00 6.77 -8.10
C ALA A 100 -9.18 7.68 -9.04
N PRO A 101 -9.79 8.77 -9.58
CA PRO A 101 -9.05 9.84 -10.23
C PRO A 101 -8.13 10.57 -9.26
N SER A 102 -6.88 10.83 -9.66
CA SER A 102 -6.04 11.83 -8.99
C SER A 102 -6.14 13.17 -9.73
N ASP A 103 -5.92 13.18 -11.03
CA ASP A 103 -6.06 14.36 -11.90
C ASP A 103 -6.54 13.96 -13.31
N GLY A 104 -6.47 14.86 -14.29
CA GLY A 104 -6.87 14.57 -15.67
C GLY A 104 -6.09 13.44 -16.37
N LYS A 105 -4.91 13.07 -15.86
CA LYS A 105 -3.95 12.11 -16.46
C LYS A 105 -3.69 10.88 -15.58
N TRP A 106 -3.65 11.04 -14.26
CA TRP A 106 -3.23 10.05 -13.28
C TRP A 106 -4.38 9.63 -12.37
N GLY A 107 -4.31 8.40 -11.87
CA GLY A 107 -5.25 7.85 -10.91
C GLY A 107 -4.87 6.42 -10.53
N GLU A 108 -5.69 5.80 -9.69
CA GLU A 108 -5.50 4.43 -9.22
C GLU A 108 -6.65 3.53 -9.65
N HIS A 109 -6.32 2.26 -9.89
CA HIS A 109 -7.26 1.17 -10.15
C HIS A 109 -6.63 -0.12 -9.64
N GLU A 110 -7.07 -0.54 -8.45
CA GLU A 110 -6.45 -1.60 -7.64
C GLU A 110 -7.48 -2.41 -6.84
#